data_AF-A0A3Q3LDN3-F1
#
_entry.id   AF-A0A3Q3LDN3-F1
#
_cell.length_a   1.000
_cell.length_b   1.000
_cell.length_c   1.000
_cell.angle_alpha   90.00
_cell.angle_beta   90.00
_cell.angle_gamma   90.00
#
_symmetry.space_group_name_H-M   'P 1'
#
loop_
_entity.id
_entity.type
_entity.pdbx_description
1 polymer ?
#
loop_
_entity_poly.entity_id
_entity_poly.type
_entity_poly.pdbx_seq_one_letter_code
_entity_poly.pdbx_strand_id
1 'polypeptide(L)'
;MLQTGNYSLVLLIQLTLLAYDLFVNSFSELLRGAPVIQLVLFIIQDIAILFSIIIIMLMMFNTYMFQVGLVSTLLSRFKDLLFFSILYLILSICFHCWVLNLRWLESNRFVWTDGLQALFVFQRTAAVLYYYYYKRTAECMGDPRFYEDSAWMRDVFARSRQ
;
A
#
# COMPACT_ATOMS: atom_id res chain seq x y z
N MET A 1 -17.03 2.10 17.81
CA MET A 1 -16.41 0.81 18.19
C MET A 1 -16.51 -0.13 17.00
N LEU A 2 -15.42 -0.42 16.29
CA LEU A 2 -15.37 -1.57 15.39
C LEU A 2 -15.44 -2.82 16.28
N GLN A 3 -16.56 -3.54 16.27
CA GLN A 3 -16.62 -4.87 16.87
C GLN A 3 -15.47 -5.70 16.29
N THR A 4 -14.78 -6.48 17.11
CA THR A 4 -13.59 -7.27 16.76
C THR A 4 -13.76 -8.10 15.47
N GLY A 5 -14.98 -8.56 15.17
CA GLY A 5 -15.31 -9.23 13.90
C GLY A 5 -15.16 -8.34 12.65
N ASN A 6 -15.53 -7.06 12.74
CA ASN A 6 -15.41 -6.11 11.62
C ASN A 6 -13.95 -5.78 11.32
N TYR A 7 -13.11 -5.66 12.36
CA TYR A 7 -11.68 -5.43 12.18
C TYR A 7 -10.99 -6.65 11.53
N SER A 8 -11.33 -7.86 11.96
CA SER A 8 -10.80 -9.09 11.35
C SER A 8 -11.13 -9.18 9.85
N LEU A 9 -12.32 -8.73 9.45
CA LEU A 9 -12.73 -8.69 8.05
C LEU A 9 -11.90 -7.67 7.26
N VAL A 10 -11.70 -6.45 7.81
CA VAL A 10 -10.86 -5.43 7.18
C VAL A 10 -9.43 -5.93 6.99
N LEU A 11 -8.85 -6.57 8.01
CA LEU A 11 -7.51 -7.15 7.94
C LEU A 11 -7.43 -8.26 6.88
N LEU A 12 -8.46 -9.10 6.75
CA LEU A 12 -8.53 -10.14 5.72
C LEU A 12 -8.55 -9.52 4.30
N ILE A 13 -9.33 -8.46 4.10
CA ILE A 13 -9.34 -7.72 2.83
C ILE A 13 -7.96 -7.15 2.54
N GLN A 14 -7.33 -6.49 3.51
CA GLN A 14 -5.99 -5.93 3.37
C GLN A 14 -4.95 -6.98 3.01
N LEU A 15 -4.98 -8.15 3.67
CA LEU A 15 -4.09 -9.26 3.37
C LEU A 15 -4.33 -9.82 1.96
N THR A 16 -5.59 -9.90 1.54
CA THR A 16 -5.97 -10.36 0.20
C THR A 16 -5.45 -9.41 -0.88
N LEU A 17 -5.59 -8.09 -0.68
CA LEU A 17 -5.07 -7.08 -1.59
C LEU A 17 -3.53 -7.14 -1.67
N LEU A 18 -2.85 -7.29 -0.53
CA LEU A 18 -1.39 -7.41 -0.48
C LEU A 18 -0.90 -8.70 -1.17
N ALA A 19 -1.61 -9.81 -0.96
CA ALA A 19 -1.29 -11.10 -1.59
C ALA A 19 -1.49 -11.03 -3.11
N TYR A 20 -2.56 -10.38 -3.57
CA TYR A 20 -2.80 -10.14 -4.99
C TYR A 20 -1.69 -9.28 -5.60
N ASP A 21 -1.32 -8.18 -4.96
CA ASP A 21 -0.22 -7.33 -5.42
C ASP A 21 1.09 -8.13 -5.53
N LEU A 22 1.46 -8.88 -4.49
CA LEU A 22 2.65 -9.73 -4.50
C LEU A 22 2.60 -10.78 -5.62
N PHE A 23 1.44 -11.37 -5.88
CA PHE A 23 1.22 -12.33 -6.95
C PHE A 23 1.47 -11.69 -8.31
N VAL A 24 0.82 -10.56 -8.63
CA VAL A 24 1.01 -9.89 -9.92
C VAL A 24 2.45 -9.44 -10.08
N ASN A 25 3.04 -8.85 -9.04
CA ASN A 25 4.44 -8.45 -9.05
C ASN A 25 5.33 -9.67 -9.39
N SER A 26 5.11 -10.84 -8.77
CA SER A 26 5.97 -12.01 -8.97
C SER A 26 5.77 -12.72 -10.31
N PHE A 27 4.53 -12.81 -10.81
CA PHE A 27 4.18 -13.70 -11.92
C PHE A 27 3.80 -13.01 -13.23
N SER A 28 3.57 -11.69 -13.24
CA SER A 28 3.15 -10.95 -14.44
C SER A 28 4.10 -11.12 -15.63
N GLU A 29 5.40 -11.31 -15.39
CA GLU A 29 6.40 -11.51 -16.44
C GLU A 29 6.22 -12.84 -17.20
N LEU A 30 5.61 -13.86 -16.57
CA LEU A 30 5.28 -15.13 -17.23
C LEU A 30 4.24 -14.94 -18.34
N LEU A 31 3.44 -13.87 -18.26
CA LEU A 31 2.37 -13.53 -19.19
C LEU A 31 2.81 -12.51 -20.25
N ARG A 32 4.13 -12.31 -20.43
CA ARG A 32 4.69 -11.37 -21.43
C ARG A 32 4.18 -11.58 -22.86
N GLY A 33 3.81 -12.82 -23.21
CA GLY A 33 3.28 -13.21 -24.52
C GLY A 33 1.82 -12.81 -24.77
N ALA A 34 1.13 -12.32 -23.73
CA ALA A 34 -0.27 -11.92 -23.78
C ALA A 34 -0.41 -10.49 -23.21
N PRO A 35 -0.04 -9.45 -23.98
CA PRO A 35 0.07 -8.07 -23.47
C PRO A 35 -1.27 -7.52 -22.96
N VAL A 36 -2.39 -7.98 -23.51
CA VAL A 36 -3.74 -7.62 -23.04
C VAL A 36 -4.01 -8.17 -21.64
N ILE A 37 -3.65 -9.43 -21.37
CA ILE A 37 -3.82 -10.03 -20.05
C ILE A 37 -2.91 -9.33 -19.04
N GLN A 38 -1.66 -9.05 -19.43
CA GLN A 38 -0.71 -8.31 -18.60
C GLN A 38 -1.21 -6.91 -18.26
N LEU A 39 -1.81 -6.19 -19.22
CA LEU A 39 -2.45 -4.89 -18.99
C LEU A 39 -3.57 -4.98 -17.95
N VAL A 40 -4.47 -5.97 -18.07
CA VAL A 40 -5.57 -6.14 -17.11
C VAL A 40 -5.03 -6.41 -15.69
N LEU A 41 -4.00 -7.25 -15.56
CA LEU A 41 -3.38 -7.52 -14.26
C LEU A 41 -2.75 -6.27 -13.65
N PHE A 42 -2.06 -5.46 -14.44
CA PHE A 42 -1.46 -4.20 -14.00
C PHE A 42 -2.51 -3.19 -13.54
N ILE A 43 -3.62 -3.05 -14.28
CA ILE A 43 -4.73 -2.17 -13.87
C ILE A 43 -5.32 -2.63 -12.53
N ILE A 44 -5.61 -3.92 -12.38
CA ILE A 44 -6.18 -4.45 -11.13
C ILE A 44 -5.17 -4.28 -9.99
N GLN A 45 -3.88 -4.47 -10.24
CA GLN A 45 -2.82 -4.26 -9.25
C GLN A 45 -2.76 -2.80 -8.79
N ASP A 46 -2.73 -1.84 -9.70
CA ASP A 46 -2.68 -0.42 -9.36
C ASP A 46 -3.93 0.02 -8.57
N ILE A 47 -5.11 -0.51 -8.95
CA ILE A 47 -6.35 -0.32 -8.20
C ILE A 47 -6.25 -0.95 -6.80
N ALA A 48 -5.70 -2.16 -6.66
CA ALA A 48 -5.53 -2.82 -5.37
C ALA A 48 -4.59 -2.05 -4.42
N ILE A 49 -3.48 -1.49 -4.94
CA ILE A 49 -2.59 -0.62 -4.18
C ILE A 49 -3.34 0.65 -3.73
N LEU A 50 -4.09 1.28 -4.64
CA LEU A 50 -4.90 2.46 -4.31
C LEU A 50 -5.93 2.17 -3.20
N PHE A 51 -6.68 1.06 -3.32
CA PHE A 51 -7.62 0.64 -2.27
C PHE A 51 -6.91 0.35 -0.95
N SER A 52 -5.72 -0.26 -0.99
CA SER A 52 -4.93 -0.53 0.21
C SER A 52 -4.58 0.76 0.95
N ILE A 53 -4.22 1.83 0.23
CA ILE A 53 -3.98 3.17 0.79
C ILE A 53 -5.28 3.76 1.36
N ILE A 54 -6.39 3.69 0.62
CA ILE A 54 -7.69 4.23 1.04
C ILE A 54 -8.16 3.55 2.34
N ILE A 55 -8.09 2.23 2.44
CA ILE A 55 -8.50 1.48 3.63
C ILE A 55 -7.70 1.95 4.84
N ILE A 56 -6.38 2.09 4.72
CA ILE A 56 -5.54 2.57 5.81
C ILE A 56 -5.92 3.99 6.22
N MET A 57 -6.15 4.89 5.26
CA MET A 57 -6.61 6.24 5.55
C MET A 57 -7.95 6.25 6.29
N LEU A 58 -8.91 5.42 5.86
CA LEU A 58 -10.21 5.29 6.53
C LEU A 58 -10.07 4.74 7.96
N MET A 59 -9.19 3.75 8.17
CA MET A 59 -8.90 3.23 9.52
C MET A 59 -8.26 4.29 10.42
N MET A 60 -7.37 5.10 9.87
CA MET A 60 -6.75 6.23 10.56
C MET A 60 -7.80 7.29 10.93
N PHE A 61 -8.71 7.65 10.02
CA PHE A 61 -9.80 8.61 10.31
C PHE A 61 -10.80 8.10 11.35
N ASN A 62 -11.04 6.79 11.40
CA ASN A 62 -11.91 6.16 12.39
C ASN A 62 -11.26 6.06 13.79
N THR A 63 -10.00 6.47 13.94
CA THR A 63 -9.27 6.41 15.22
C THR A 63 -9.62 7.60 16.11
N TYR A 64 -9.71 7.38 17.43
CA TYR A 64 -10.08 8.43 18.40
C TYR A 64 -9.11 9.63 18.34
N MET A 65 -7.80 9.41 18.20
CA MET A 65 -6.80 10.49 18.04
C MET A 65 -7.12 11.47 16.91
N PHE A 66 -7.73 11.01 15.81
CA PHE A 66 -8.15 11.89 14.72
C PHE A 66 -9.39 12.71 15.11
N GLN A 67 -10.33 12.10 15.84
CA GLN A 67 -11.56 12.74 16.32
C GLN A 67 -11.30 13.87 17.33
N VAL A 68 -10.24 13.77 18.13
CA VAL A 68 -9.89 14.81 19.12
C VAL A 68 -8.94 15.89 18.57
N GLY A 69 -8.61 15.86 17.28
CA GLY A 69 -7.82 16.91 16.61
C GLY A 69 -6.30 16.74 16.63
N LEU A 70 -5.75 15.61 17.10
CA LEU A 70 -4.31 15.31 17.05
C LEU A 70 -3.85 14.77 15.68
N VAL A 71 -4.41 15.32 14.60
CA VAL A 71 -4.18 14.86 13.23
C VAL A 71 -2.70 14.96 12.84
N SER A 72 -2.02 16.03 13.23
CA SER A 72 -0.60 16.24 12.94
C SER A 72 0.32 15.19 13.57
N THR A 73 -0.01 14.73 14.79
CA THR A 73 0.76 13.71 15.52
C THR A 73 0.51 12.32 14.94
N LEU A 74 -0.70 12.06 14.46
CA LEU A 74 -1.03 10.79 13.81
C LEU A 74 -0.37 10.70 12.42
N LEU A 75 -0.47 11.78 11.64
CA LEU A 75 0.17 11.87 10.33
C LEU A 75 1.69 11.79 10.42
N SER A 76 2.33 12.40 11.43
CA SER A 76 3.78 12.28 11.60
C SER A 76 4.23 10.85 11.88
N ARG A 77 3.40 10.06 12.58
CA ARG A 77 3.65 8.65 12.89
C ARG A 77 3.46 7.73 11.69
N PHE A 78 2.50 8.01 10.81
CA PHE A 78 2.22 7.19 9.62
C PHE A 78 2.77 7.76 8.31
N LYS A 79 3.51 8.88 8.36
CA LYS A 79 4.07 9.54 7.16
C LYS A 79 4.91 8.58 6.32
N ASP A 80 5.67 7.70 6.98
CA ASP A 80 6.60 6.80 6.30
C ASP A 80 5.83 5.79 5.45
N LEU A 81 4.75 5.21 6.00
CA LEU A 81 3.87 4.33 5.26
C LEU A 81 3.24 5.05 4.05
N LEU A 82 2.69 6.23 4.26
CA LEU A 82 2.02 6.98 3.19
C LEU A 82 3.00 7.34 2.08
N PHE A 83 4.19 7.79 2.47
CA PHE A 83 5.28 8.08 1.55
C PHE A 83 5.66 6.85 0.72
N PHE A 84 5.95 5.71 1.36
CA PHE A 84 6.32 4.49 0.65
C PHE A 84 5.19 3.93 -0.21
N SER A 85 3.92 4.07 0.20
CA SER A 85 2.78 3.62 -0.59
C SER A 85 2.57 4.47 -1.84
N ILE A 86 2.67 5.80 -1.73
CA ILE A 86 2.57 6.71 -2.88
C ILE A 86 3.76 6.49 -3.83
N LEU A 87 4.97 6.41 -3.27
CA LEU A 87 6.19 6.15 -4.05
C LEU A 87 6.06 4.84 -4.83
N TYR A 88 5.61 3.77 -4.17
CA TYR A 88 5.41 2.46 -4.79
C TYR A 88 4.36 2.52 -5.91
N LEU A 89 3.21 3.17 -5.69
CA LEU A 89 2.17 3.32 -6.71
C LEU A 89 2.68 4.06 -7.94
N ILE A 90 3.42 5.16 -7.77
CA ILE A 90 4.00 5.92 -8.89
C ILE A 90 4.99 5.05 -9.66
N LEU A 91 5.91 4.37 -8.97
CA LEU A 91 6.88 3.48 -9.61
C LEU A 91 6.20 2.32 -10.35
N SER A 92 5.13 1.75 -9.78
CA SER A 92 4.30 0.70 -10.36
C SER A 92 3.69 1.16 -11.69
N ILE A 93 2.97 2.29 -11.68
CA ILE A 93 2.33 2.85 -12.89
C ILE A 93 3.38 3.20 -13.96
N CYS A 94 4.49 3.84 -13.58
CA CYS A 94 5.58 4.15 -14.51
C CYS A 94 6.14 2.88 -15.16
N PHE A 95 6.38 1.83 -14.36
CA PHE A 95 6.87 0.54 -14.85
C PHE A 95 5.85 -0.12 -15.79
N HIS A 96 4.57 -0.19 -15.39
CA HIS A 96 3.50 -0.77 -16.20
C HIS A 96 3.36 -0.08 -17.55
N CYS A 97 3.29 1.25 -17.57
CA CYS A 97 3.19 2.04 -18.79
C CYS A 97 4.39 1.80 -19.72
N TRP A 98 5.61 1.79 -19.19
CA TRP A 98 6.81 1.59 -20.00
C TRP A 98 6.88 0.17 -20.58
N VAL A 99 6.70 -0.86 -19.74
CA VAL A 99 6.72 -2.27 -20.19
C VAL A 99 5.68 -2.53 -21.27
N LEU A 100 4.44 -2.06 -21.06
CA LEU A 100 3.37 -2.30 -22.01
C LEU A 100 3.58 -1.53 -23.31
N ASN A 101 4.11 -0.30 -23.25
CA ASN A 101 4.41 0.47 -24.46
C ASN A 101 5.39 -0.28 -25.38
N LEU A 102 6.42 -0.91 -24.81
CA LEU A 102 7.40 -1.70 -25.57
C LEU A 102 6.81 -3.01 -26.13
N ARG A 103 5.92 -3.66 -25.38
CA ARG A 103 5.40 -5.00 -25.71
C ARG A 103 4.10 -4.99 -26.50
N TRP A 104 3.46 -3.83 -26.69
CA TRP A 104 2.14 -3.72 -27.31
C TRP A 104 2.10 -4.25 -28.74
N LEU A 105 3.12 -3.93 -29.54
CA LEU A 105 3.20 -4.33 -30.96
C LEU A 105 4.05 -5.59 -31.18
N GLU A 106 5.15 -5.76 -30.42
CA GLU A 106 6.09 -6.88 -30.55
C GLU A 106 6.24 -7.65 -29.23
N SER A 107 5.17 -8.29 -28.78
CA SER A 107 5.09 -8.98 -27.47
C SER A 107 6.17 -10.05 -27.22
N ASN A 108 6.69 -10.68 -28.29
CA ASN A 108 7.67 -11.77 -28.16
C ASN A 108 9.14 -11.33 -28.21
N ARG A 109 9.39 -10.03 -28.40
CA ARG A 109 10.75 -9.50 -28.44
C ARG A 109 11.25 -9.24 -27.02
N PHE A 110 12.41 -9.77 -26.69
CA PHE A 110 13.05 -9.51 -25.41
C PHE A 110 13.65 -8.10 -25.42
N VAL A 111 12.89 -7.11 -24.94
CA VAL A 111 13.29 -5.71 -24.88
C VAL A 111 13.43 -5.27 -23.42
N TRP A 112 14.65 -5.36 -22.90
CA TRP A 112 15.04 -4.77 -21.61
C TRP A 112 16.09 -3.70 -21.88
N THR A 113 15.72 -2.44 -21.68
CA THR A 113 16.65 -1.31 -21.73
C THR A 113 17.25 -1.09 -20.35
N ASP A 114 18.45 -0.51 -20.27
CA ASP A 114 19.12 -0.22 -19.00
C ASP A 114 18.23 0.61 -18.06
N GLY A 115 17.49 1.57 -18.62
CA GLY A 115 16.53 2.40 -17.87
C GLY A 115 15.33 1.59 -17.34
N LEU A 116 14.79 0.68 -18.14
CA LEU A 116 13.68 -0.19 -17.70
C LEU A 116 14.14 -1.15 -16.60
N GLN A 117 15.34 -1.70 -16.73
CA GLN A 117 15.92 -2.58 -15.71
C GLN A 117 16.20 -1.82 -14.41
N ALA A 118 16.71 -0.59 -14.48
CA ALA A 118 16.87 0.26 -13.30
C ALA A 118 15.52 0.54 -12.63
N LEU A 119 14.50 0.94 -13.41
CA LEU A 119 13.15 1.18 -12.90
C LEU A 119 12.54 -0.07 -12.26
N PHE A 120 12.75 -1.24 -12.86
CA PHE A 120 12.34 -2.53 -12.29
C PHE A 120 12.99 -2.75 -10.93
N VAL A 121 14.30 -2.59 -10.79
CA VAL A 121 15.00 -2.78 -9.51
C VAL A 121 14.48 -1.80 -8.44
N PHE A 122 14.29 -0.53 -8.80
CA PHE A 122 13.73 0.48 -7.88
C PHE A 122 12.31 0.14 -7.45
N GLN A 123 11.44 -0.24 -8.40
CA GLN A 123 10.06 -0.64 -8.11
C GLN A 123 10.02 -1.86 -7.18
N ARG A 124 10.88 -2.86 -7.38
CA ARG A 124 10.97 -4.05 -6.50
C ARG A 124 11.46 -3.73 -5.12
N THR A 125 12.46 -2.85 -5.01
CA THR A 125 12.98 -2.40 -3.72
C THR A 125 11.91 -1.62 -2.96
N ALA A 126 11.18 -0.74 -3.64
CA ALA A 126 10.06 -0.01 -3.06
C ALA A 126 8.92 -0.94 -2.64
N ALA A 127 8.63 -2.00 -3.40
CA ALA A 127 7.62 -3.00 -3.05
C ALA A 127 7.90 -3.67 -1.70
N VAL A 128 9.16 -4.07 -1.44
CA VAL A 128 9.55 -4.68 -0.17
C VAL A 128 9.32 -3.73 1.01
N LEU A 129 9.69 -2.46 0.85
CA LEU A 129 9.45 -1.44 1.87
C LEU A 129 7.96 -1.21 2.08
N TYR A 130 7.19 -1.07 1.00
CA TYR A 130 5.73 -0.95 1.04
C TYR A 130 5.10 -2.11 1.82
N TYR A 131 5.41 -3.36 1.49
CA TYR A 131 4.85 -4.52 2.18
C TYR A 131 5.19 -4.54 3.68
N TYR A 132 6.44 -4.22 4.03
CA TYR A 132 6.88 -4.18 5.42
C TYR A 132 6.12 -3.12 6.22
N TYR A 133 6.10 -1.87 5.75
CA TYR A 133 5.43 -0.78 6.43
C TYR A 133 3.90 -0.96 6.46
N TYR A 134 3.32 -1.50 5.38
CA TYR A 134 1.88 -1.76 5.28
C TYR A 134 1.45 -2.80 6.31
N LYS A 135 2.11 -3.96 6.34
CA LYS A 135 1.82 -5.02 7.33
C LYS A 135 1.96 -4.51 8.76
N ARG A 136 3.09 -3.85 9.06
CA ARG A 136 3.36 -3.30 10.40
C ARG A 136 2.27 -2.30 10.83
N THR A 137 1.79 -1.48 9.91
CA THR A 137 0.77 -0.47 10.22
C THR A 137 -0.62 -1.10 10.33
N ALA A 138 -0.96 -2.07 9.49
CA ALA A 138 -2.21 -2.82 9.59
C ALA A 138 -2.32 -3.48 10.98
N GLU A 139 -1.28 -4.20 11.41
CA GLU A 139 -1.22 -4.81 12.75
C GLU A 139 -1.29 -3.76 13.88
N CYS A 140 -0.58 -2.65 13.75
CA CYS A 140 -0.61 -1.56 14.74
C CYS A 140 -2.02 -0.95 14.87
N MET A 141 -2.75 -0.78 13.76
CA MET A 141 -4.12 -0.26 13.77
C MET A 141 -5.15 -1.29 14.27
N GLY A 142 -4.75 -2.54 14.51
CA GLY A 142 -5.60 -3.55 15.16
C GLY A 142 -5.61 -3.49 16.66
N ASP A 143 -4.76 -2.67 17.26
CA ASP A 143 -4.71 -2.50 18.70
C ASP A 143 -5.93 -1.70 19.19
N PRO A 144 -6.80 -2.28 20.04
CA PRO A 144 -7.98 -1.61 20.58
C PRO A 144 -7.64 -0.31 21.32
N ARG A 145 -6.41 -0.17 21.83
CA ARG A 145 -5.94 1.00 22.58
C ARG A 145 -5.98 2.31 21.79
N PHE A 146 -6.04 2.27 20.46
CA PHE A 146 -6.21 3.45 19.62
C PHE A 146 -7.67 3.93 19.53
N TYR A 147 -8.64 3.09 19.90
CA TYR A 147 -10.07 3.36 19.77
C TYR A 147 -10.79 3.61 21.11
N GLU A 148 -10.11 3.40 22.24
CA GLU A 148 -10.64 3.60 23.60
C GLU A 148 -9.80 4.63 24.37
N ASP A 149 -10.43 5.48 25.19
CA ASP A 149 -9.78 6.49 26.05
C ASP A 149 -8.88 5.83 27.12
N SER A 150 -7.69 5.44 26.69
CA SER A 150 -6.70 4.74 27.50
C SER A 150 -5.79 5.73 28.26
N ALA A 151 -5.25 5.29 29.39
CA ALA A 151 -4.34 6.10 30.21
C ALA A 151 -3.12 6.63 29.41
N TRP A 152 -2.67 5.89 28.39
CA TRP A 152 -1.62 6.33 27.46
C TRP A 152 -2.04 7.56 26.64
N MET A 153 -3.28 7.59 26.14
CA MET A 153 -3.76 8.78 25.43
C MET A 153 -3.86 9.98 26.34
N ARG A 154 -4.32 9.81 27.59
CA ARG A 154 -4.38 10.91 28.56
C ARG A 154 -3.01 11.51 28.86
N ASP A 155 -1.94 10.70 28.91
CA ASP A 155 -0.57 11.18 29.08
C ASP A 155 -0.04 11.91 27.83
N VAL A 156 -0.38 11.42 26.63
CA VAL A 156 -0.05 12.11 25.36
C VAL A 156 -0.78 13.45 25.26
N PHE A 157 -2.07 13.52 25.62
CA PHE A 157 -2.84 14.77 25.70
C PHE A 157 -2.26 15.75 26.71
N ALA A 158 -1.79 15.26 27.86
CA ALA A 158 -1.16 16.08 28.88
C ALA A 158 0.15 16.70 28.36
N ARG A 159 0.94 15.93 27.61
CA ARG A 159 2.20 16.41 27.00
C ARG A 159 2.00 17.34 25.81
N SER A 160 0.94 17.17 25.02
CA SER A 160 0.68 18.05 23.86
C SER A 160 0.09 19.42 24.23
N ARG A 161 -0.30 19.62 25.50
CA ARG A 161 -0.81 20.90 26.04
C ARG A 161 0.27 21.76 26.71
N GLN A 162 1.48 21.24 26.88
CA GLN A 162 2.67 22.01 27.30
C GLN A 162 3.40 22.55 26.07
#